data_AF-A0A151EL50-F1
#
_entry.id   AF-A0A151EL50-F1
#
_cell.length_a   1.000
_cell.length_b   1.000
_cell.length_c   1.000
_cell.angle_alpha   90.00
_cell.angle_beta   90.00
_cell.angle_gamma   90.00
#
_symmetry.space_group_name_H-M   'P 1'
#
loop_
_entity.id
_entity.type
_entity.pdbx_description
1 polymer ?
#
loop_
_entity_poly.entity_id
_entity_poly.type
_entity_poly.pdbx_seq_one_letter_code
_entity_poly.pdbx_strand_id
1 'polypeptide(L)'
;MTETFSIEIEMPEFMSLMEAEAKKRILEEVNTKIRDQVAKLAVKTAREIIAQKLDIVPPTVSEEPAEAQEIEEPRAEMEQIDRRMEIKSSLAEEILSLPEEDALRKLKLSLAKGEIDGDTFQELKALVEPVTMNVAICPQCGKELEPTVNFCRFCGSKVK
;
A
#
# COMPACT_ATOMS: atom_id res chain seq x y z
N MET A 1 13.35 -11.56 -26.69
CA MET A 1 13.14 -13.00 -26.40
C MET A 1 12.94 -13.08 -24.90
N THR A 2 11.78 -13.53 -24.43
CA THR A 2 11.54 -13.76 -22.99
C THR A 2 11.82 -15.23 -22.70
N GLU A 3 12.87 -15.51 -21.94
CA GLU A 3 13.13 -16.86 -21.44
C GLU A 3 12.47 -17.01 -20.07
N THR A 4 11.63 -18.03 -19.92
CA THR A 4 10.85 -18.28 -18.70
C THR A 4 11.43 -19.47 -17.96
N PHE A 5 11.67 -19.33 -16.66
CA PHE A 5 12.08 -20.43 -15.78
C PHE A 5 10.87 -20.92 -14.98
N SER A 6 10.64 -22.24 -15.00
CA SER A 6 9.59 -22.90 -14.21
C SER A 6 10.19 -23.52 -12.95
N ILE A 7 9.53 -23.33 -11.80
CA ILE A 7 9.93 -23.90 -10.51
C ILE A 7 8.81 -24.83 -10.05
N GLU A 8 9.16 -26.09 -9.78
CA GLU A 8 8.26 -27.09 -9.21
C GLU A 8 8.47 -27.16 -7.69
N ILE A 9 7.38 -27.13 -6.93
CA ILE A 9 7.41 -27.17 -5.46
C ILE A 9 6.66 -28.41 -5.01
N GLU A 10 7.36 -29.31 -4.32
CA GLU A 10 6.74 -30.48 -3.70
C GLU A 10 6.00 -30.08 -2.42
N MET A 11 4.74 -30.52 -2.30
CA MET A 11 3.92 -30.20 -1.14
C MET A 11 4.22 -31.15 0.03
N PRO A 12 4.38 -30.64 1.26
CA PRO A 12 4.53 -31.48 2.44
C PRO A 12 3.29 -32.37 2.70
N GLU A 13 3.53 -33.59 3.16
CA GLU A 13 2.49 -34.61 3.44
C GLU A 13 1.36 -34.11 4.35
N PHE A 14 1.67 -33.28 5.35
CA PHE A 14 0.68 -32.77 6.30
C PHE A 14 -0.38 -31.86 5.65
N MET A 15 -0.10 -31.28 4.47
CA MET A 15 -1.07 -30.48 3.73
C MET A 15 -2.23 -31.32 3.17
N SER A 16 -2.12 -32.64 3.18
CA SER A 16 -3.20 -33.56 2.82
C SER A 16 -4.23 -33.77 3.94
N LEU A 17 -3.91 -33.35 5.17
CA LEU A 17 -4.77 -33.47 6.35
C LEU A 17 -5.59 -32.20 6.62
N MET A 18 -5.38 -31.13 5.84
CA MET A 18 -6.08 -29.86 6.01
C MET A 18 -7.38 -29.80 5.20
N GLU A 19 -8.34 -29.00 5.68
CA GLU A 19 -9.54 -28.66 4.90
C GLU A 19 -9.16 -27.98 3.57
N ALA A 20 -9.93 -28.29 2.52
CA ALA A 20 -9.61 -27.89 1.15
C ALA A 20 -9.51 -26.36 0.96
N GLU A 21 -10.28 -25.58 1.72
CA GLU A 21 -10.24 -24.11 1.69
C GLU A 21 -8.97 -23.56 2.35
N ALA A 22 -8.59 -24.10 3.51
CA ALA A 22 -7.34 -23.73 4.17
C ALA A 22 -6.12 -24.06 3.30
N LYS A 23 -6.14 -25.24 2.64
CA LYS A 23 -5.11 -25.67 1.69
C LYS A 23 -4.94 -24.68 0.54
N LYS A 24 -6.04 -24.21 -0.06
CA LYS A 24 -6.02 -23.24 -1.16
C LYS A 24 -5.43 -21.89 -0.72
N ARG A 25 -5.89 -21.34 0.41
CA ARG A 25 -5.42 -20.04 0.91
C ARG A 25 -3.92 -20.05 1.20
N ILE A 26 -3.44 -21.12 1.86
CA ILE A 26 -2.01 -21.29 2.15
C ILE A 26 -1.21 -21.42 0.85
N LEU A 27 -1.71 -22.20 -0.13
CA LEU A 27 -1.02 -22.38 -1.40
C LEU A 27 -0.89 -21.07 -2.18
N GLU A 28 -1.92 -20.23 -2.20
CA GLU A 28 -1.88 -18.92 -2.86
C GLU A 28 -0.90 -17.96 -2.18
N GLU A 29 -0.89 -17.92 -0.85
CA GLU A 29 0.01 -17.06 -0.10
C GLU A 29 1.47 -17.48 -0.27
N VAL A 30 1.75 -18.78 -0.19
CA VAL A 30 3.08 -19.36 -0.39
C VAL A 30 3.56 -19.10 -1.83
N ASN A 31 2.72 -19.33 -2.85
CA ASN A 31 3.08 -19.05 -4.24
C ASN A 31 3.43 -17.58 -4.47
N THR A 32 2.68 -16.66 -3.86
CA THR A 32 2.91 -15.22 -4.00
C THR A 32 4.24 -14.81 -3.38
N LYS A 33 4.52 -15.26 -2.14
CA LYS A 33 5.78 -14.96 -1.45
C LYS A 33 6.99 -15.56 -2.17
N ILE A 34 6.88 -16.82 -2.61
CA ILE A 34 7.97 -17.49 -3.34
C ILE A 34 8.25 -16.76 -4.65
N ARG A 35 7.21 -16.40 -5.42
CA ARG A 35 7.39 -15.69 -6.69
C ARG A 35 8.13 -14.37 -6.52
N ASP A 36 7.77 -13.56 -5.51
CA ASP A 36 8.44 -12.28 -5.23
C ASP A 36 9.91 -12.47 -4.82
N GLN A 37 10.18 -13.42 -3.92
CA GLN A 37 11.55 -13.69 -3.48
C GLN A 37 12.43 -14.26 -4.59
N VAL A 38 11.90 -15.18 -5.39
CA VAL A 38 12.59 -15.76 -6.55
C VAL A 38 12.88 -14.68 -7.58
N ALA A 39 11.94 -13.77 -7.87
CA ALA A 39 12.17 -12.69 -8.83
C ALA A 39 13.32 -11.78 -8.38
N LYS A 40 13.34 -11.37 -7.11
CA LYS A 40 14.42 -10.55 -6.54
C LYS A 40 15.77 -11.27 -6.58
N LEU A 41 15.79 -12.54 -6.19
CA LEU A 41 17.00 -13.35 -6.23
C LEU A 41 17.49 -13.55 -7.66
N ALA A 42 16.61 -13.86 -8.60
CA ALA A 42 16.95 -14.05 -10.01
C ALA A 42 17.58 -12.78 -10.61
N VAL A 43 17.02 -11.61 -10.35
CA VAL A 43 17.61 -10.33 -10.81
C VAL A 43 18.98 -10.09 -10.19
N LYS A 44 19.14 -10.36 -8.89
CA LYS A 44 20.42 -10.21 -8.19
C LYS A 44 21.49 -11.15 -8.78
N THR A 45 21.18 -12.45 -8.87
CA THR A 45 22.10 -13.46 -9.42
C THR A 45 22.43 -13.18 -10.89
N ALA A 46 21.44 -12.76 -11.70
CA ALA A 46 21.69 -12.39 -13.09
C ALA A 46 22.67 -11.22 -13.18
N ARG A 47 22.49 -10.17 -12.36
CA ARG A 47 23.44 -9.04 -12.30
C ARG A 47 24.85 -9.47 -11.94
N GLU A 48 25.00 -10.34 -10.94
CA GLU A 48 26.29 -10.86 -10.50
C GLU A 48 26.97 -11.69 -11.60
N ILE A 49 26.24 -12.61 -12.25
CA ILE A 49 26.77 -13.44 -13.34
C ILE A 49 27.17 -12.58 -14.54
N ILE A 50 26.33 -11.61 -14.92
CA ILE A 50 26.62 -10.69 -16.02
C ILE A 50 27.88 -9.87 -15.71
N ALA A 51 28.00 -9.33 -14.49
CA ALA A 51 29.18 -8.59 -14.05
C ALA A 51 30.46 -9.45 -14.12
N GLN A 52 30.42 -10.68 -13.62
CA GLN A 52 31.55 -11.62 -13.69
C GLN A 52 31.91 -12.01 -15.13
N LYS A 53 30.92 -12.21 -16.00
CA LYS A 53 31.16 -12.66 -17.39
C LYS A 53 31.59 -11.54 -18.34
N LEU A 54 31.23 -10.30 -18.02
CA LEU A 54 31.58 -9.14 -18.83
C LEU A 54 32.81 -8.38 -18.30
N ASP A 55 33.47 -8.87 -17.24
CA ASP A 55 34.57 -8.16 -16.53
C ASP A 55 34.17 -6.73 -16.08
N ILE A 56 32.86 -6.51 -15.86
CA ILE A 56 32.34 -5.24 -15.36
C ILE A 56 32.35 -5.36 -13.85
N VAL A 57 33.26 -4.65 -13.17
CA VAL A 57 33.25 -4.55 -11.71
C VAL A 57 31.90 -3.94 -11.28
N PRO A 58 31.03 -4.68 -10.57
CA PRO A 58 29.80 -4.08 -10.06
C PRO A 58 30.21 -3.06 -8.99
N PRO A 59 29.58 -1.87 -8.92
CA PRO A 59 29.91 -0.89 -7.90
C PRO A 59 29.69 -1.52 -6.53
N THR A 60 30.78 -1.74 -5.80
CA THR A 60 30.79 -2.19 -4.42
C THR A 60 30.13 -1.10 -3.59
N VAL A 61 28.94 -1.36 -3.06
CA VAL A 61 28.38 -0.59 -1.96
C VAL A 61 29.22 -0.96 -0.72
N SER A 62 30.32 -0.25 -0.56
CA SER A 62 31.09 -0.19 0.68
C SER A 62 30.57 1.01 1.46
N GLU A 63 30.21 0.78 2.71
CA GLU A 63 29.82 1.83 3.65
C GLU A 63 31.03 2.77 3.90
N GLU A 64 30.76 4.09 3.84
CA GLU A 64 31.59 5.24 4.27
C GLU A 64 32.70 5.78 3.32
N PRO A 65 33.05 7.09 3.37
CA PRO A 65 32.39 8.14 2.61
C PRO A 65 33.34 8.93 1.69
N ALA A 66 32.74 9.63 0.73
CA ALA A 66 33.30 10.76 -0.05
C ALA A 66 34.49 10.47 -0.98
N GLU A 67 34.23 10.45 -2.29
CA GLU A 67 34.64 11.56 -3.16
C GLU A 67 33.90 11.49 -4.50
N ALA A 68 33.44 12.65 -4.96
CA ALA A 68 32.49 12.83 -6.02
C ALA A 68 33.07 12.52 -7.41
N GLN A 69 32.32 11.78 -8.22
CA GLN A 69 32.29 11.98 -9.67
C GLN A 69 30.83 12.03 -10.11
N GLU A 70 30.47 13.21 -10.62
CA GLU A 70 29.15 13.63 -11.04
C GLU A 70 28.60 12.73 -12.16
N ILE A 71 27.51 12.02 -11.85
CA ILE A 71 26.59 11.50 -12.87
C ILE A 71 25.41 12.47 -12.87
N GLU A 72 25.29 13.25 -13.94
CA GLU A 72 24.13 14.12 -14.16
C GLU A 72 22.86 13.28 -14.41
N GLU A 73 21.79 13.72 -13.74
CA GLU A 73 20.35 13.37 -13.80
C GLU A 73 19.80 12.22 -12.91
N PRO A 74 18.66 12.42 -12.22
CA PRO A 74 17.63 13.45 -12.42
C PRO A 74 17.42 14.34 -11.18
N ARG A 75 18.07 15.52 -11.15
CA ARG A 75 17.83 16.53 -10.11
C ARG A 75 16.38 17.05 -10.11
N ALA A 76 15.70 16.93 -11.26
CA ALA A 76 14.33 17.35 -11.45
C ALA A 76 13.29 16.49 -10.71
N GLU A 77 13.52 15.17 -10.55
CA GLU A 77 12.54 14.29 -9.88
C GLU A 77 12.58 14.43 -8.36
N MET A 78 13.77 14.58 -7.76
CA MET A 78 13.92 14.74 -6.31
C MET A 78 13.34 16.09 -5.83
N GLU A 79 13.61 17.17 -6.56
CA GLU A 79 13.07 18.51 -6.24
C GLU A 79 11.55 18.58 -6.40
N GLN A 80 10.97 17.81 -7.33
CA GLN A 80 9.52 17.68 -7.47
C GLN A 80 8.90 16.88 -6.31
N ILE A 81 9.59 15.87 -5.80
CA ILE A 81 9.13 15.07 -4.65
C ILE A 81 9.13 15.93 -3.38
N ASP A 82 10.17 16.72 -3.15
CA ASP A 82 10.29 17.59 -1.98
C ASP A 82 9.21 18.69 -2.00
N ARG A 83 9.02 19.38 -3.13
CA ARG A 83 7.93 20.36 -3.29
C ARG A 83 6.55 19.73 -3.10
N ARG A 84 6.34 18.50 -3.60
CA ARG A 84 5.08 17.79 -3.42
C ARG A 84 4.83 17.42 -1.95
N MET A 85 5.88 17.09 -1.20
CA MET A 85 5.79 16.82 0.24
C MET A 85 5.47 18.10 1.04
N GLU A 86 6.08 19.23 0.69
CA GLU A 86 5.80 20.53 1.32
C GLU A 86 4.36 21.01 1.05
N ILE A 87 3.86 20.83 -0.17
CA ILE A 87 2.47 21.14 -0.55
C ILE A 87 1.50 20.22 0.20
N LYS A 88 1.80 18.92 0.30
CA LYS A 88 0.98 17.96 1.07
C LYS A 88 0.91 18.35 2.56
N SER A 89 2.03 18.74 3.17
CA SER A 89 2.08 19.15 4.57
C SER A 89 1.27 20.44 4.82
N SER A 90 1.45 21.46 3.97
CA SER A 90 0.76 22.74 4.12
C SER A 90 -0.75 22.62 3.91
N LEU A 91 -1.15 21.81 2.92
CA LEU A 91 -2.56 21.56 2.62
C LEU A 91 -3.23 20.74 3.74
N ALA A 92 -2.53 19.76 4.31
CA ALA A 92 -3.04 18.94 5.41
C ALA A 92 -3.29 19.76 6.70
N GLU A 93 -2.36 20.66 7.06
CA GLU A 93 -2.53 21.56 8.21
C GLU A 93 -3.73 22.50 8.03
N GLU A 94 -3.88 23.05 6.82
CA GLU A 94 -5.00 23.96 6.53
C GLU A 94 -6.35 23.23 6.51
N ILE A 95 -6.39 21.99 6.00
CA ILE A 95 -7.58 21.13 5.98
C ILE A 95 -8.05 20.77 7.40
N LEU A 96 -7.13 20.44 8.32
CA LEU A 96 -7.46 20.10 9.70
C LEU A 96 -8.04 21.28 10.51
N SER A 97 -7.81 22.51 10.05
CA SER A 97 -8.32 23.73 10.70
C SER A 97 -9.71 24.16 10.20
N LEU A 98 -10.22 23.55 9.13
CA LEU A 98 -11.48 23.93 8.48
C LEU A 98 -12.62 22.97 8.88
N PRO A 99 -13.87 23.45 8.92
CA PRO A 99 -15.03 22.56 9.05
C PRO A 99 -15.08 21.60 7.85
N GLU A 100 -15.56 20.37 8.09
CA GLU A 100 -15.53 19.24 7.13
C GLU A 100 -16.05 19.62 5.72
N GLU A 101 -17.11 20.44 5.66
CA GLU A 101 -17.70 20.88 4.39
C GLU A 101 -16.75 21.76 3.56
N ASP A 102 -15.97 22.63 4.21
CA ASP A 102 -15.05 23.56 3.54
C ASP A 102 -13.72 22.90 3.18
N ALA A 103 -13.26 21.95 4.02
CA ALA A 103 -12.13 21.07 3.70
C ALA A 103 -12.38 20.26 2.42
N LEU A 104 -13.56 19.66 2.28
CA LEU A 104 -13.93 18.89 1.09
C LEU A 104 -14.06 19.77 -0.17
N ARG A 105 -14.59 20.99 -0.03
CA ARG A 105 -14.67 21.97 -1.13
C ARG A 105 -13.29 22.37 -1.63
N LYS A 106 -12.36 22.62 -0.70
CA LYS A 106 -10.99 23.01 -1.05
C LYS A 106 -10.22 21.89 -1.73
N LEU A 107 -10.35 20.65 -1.23
CA LEU A 107 -9.79 19.46 -1.87
C LEU A 107 -10.30 19.30 -3.31
N LYS A 108 -11.61 19.47 -3.54
CA LYS A 108 -12.19 19.38 -4.89
C LYS A 108 -11.67 20.49 -5.81
N LEU A 109 -11.47 21.70 -5.27
CA LEU A 109 -10.93 22.83 -6.03
C LEU A 109 -9.47 22.59 -6.43
N SER A 110 -8.64 22.04 -5.54
CA SER A 110 -7.24 21.71 -5.84
C SER A 110 -7.10 20.54 -6.82
N LEU A 111 -8.01 19.55 -6.77
CA LEU A 111 -8.09 18.52 -7.80
C LEU A 111 -8.48 19.12 -9.17
N ALA A 112 -9.46 20.03 -9.20
CA ALA A 112 -9.89 20.69 -10.44
C ALA A 112 -8.82 21.62 -11.03
N LYS A 113 -7.94 22.18 -10.20
CA LYS A 113 -6.78 22.98 -10.60
C LYS A 113 -5.56 22.13 -11.02
N GLY A 114 -5.60 20.81 -10.80
CA GLY A 114 -4.48 19.90 -11.09
C GLY A 114 -3.30 20.02 -10.11
N GLU A 115 -3.52 20.58 -8.92
CA GLU A 115 -2.48 20.73 -7.89
C GLU A 115 -2.21 19.42 -7.13
N ILE A 116 -3.18 18.50 -7.17
CA ILE A 116 -3.11 17.19 -6.52
C ILE A 116 -3.59 16.10 -7.47
N ASP A 117 -2.95 14.94 -7.41
CA ASP A 117 -3.35 13.74 -8.16
C ASP A 117 -4.65 13.15 -7.60
N GLY A 118 -5.41 12.42 -8.44
CA GLY A 118 -6.66 11.77 -8.03
C GLY A 118 -6.50 10.81 -6.83
N ASP A 119 -5.38 10.10 -6.77
CA ASP A 119 -5.05 9.22 -5.64
C ASP A 119 -4.82 10.03 -4.35
N THR A 120 -4.10 11.15 -4.43
CA THR A 120 -3.84 12.05 -3.28
C THR A 120 -5.14 12.69 -2.79
N PHE A 121 -6.05 13.04 -3.71
CA PHE A 121 -7.38 13.54 -3.34
C PHE A 121 -8.19 12.49 -2.58
N GLN A 122 -8.14 11.22 -2.99
CA GLN A 122 -8.91 10.16 -2.34
C GLN A 122 -8.37 9.83 -0.95
N GLU A 123 -7.06 9.84 -0.77
CA GLU A 123 -6.42 9.71 0.55
C GLU A 123 -6.82 10.84 1.51
N LEU A 124 -6.74 12.10 1.07
CA LEU A 124 -7.11 13.25 1.91
C LEU A 124 -8.62 13.33 2.17
N LYS A 125 -9.45 12.97 1.18
CA LYS A 125 -10.92 12.89 1.33
C LYS A 125 -11.32 11.87 2.39
N ALA A 126 -10.63 10.74 2.49
CA ALA A 126 -10.89 9.72 3.50
C ALA A 126 -10.50 10.16 4.93
N LEU A 127 -9.64 11.18 5.07
CA LEU A 127 -9.31 11.78 6.37
C LEU A 127 -10.33 12.84 6.81
N VAL A 128 -11.02 13.47 5.86
CA VAL A 128 -11.99 14.56 6.10
C VAL A 128 -13.42 14.05 6.16
N GLU A 129 -13.80 13.11 5.30
CA GLU A 129 -15.10 12.48 5.40
C GLU A 129 -15.05 11.48 6.55
N PRO A 130 -15.83 11.67 7.64
CA PRO A 130 -16.03 10.57 8.56
C PRO A 130 -16.62 9.43 7.74
N VAL A 131 -16.04 8.23 7.86
CA VAL A 131 -16.69 7.01 7.39
C VAL A 131 -18.06 7.03 8.06
N THR A 132 -19.09 7.41 7.32
CA THR A 132 -20.47 7.33 7.78
C THR A 132 -20.82 5.85 7.77
N MET A 133 -20.25 5.14 8.75
CA MET A 133 -20.80 3.89 9.21
C MET A 133 -22.24 4.22 9.56
N ASN A 134 -23.18 3.68 8.78
CA ASN A 134 -24.60 3.82 9.06
C ASN A 134 -24.85 3.27 10.47
N VAL A 135 -24.80 4.11 11.50
CA VAL A 135 -24.99 3.67 12.87
C VAL A 135 -26.47 3.34 13.03
N ALA A 136 -26.77 2.08 13.28
CA ALA A 136 -28.13 1.65 13.60
C ALA A 136 -28.36 1.90 15.09
N ILE A 137 -29.50 2.48 15.49
CA ILE A 137 -29.84 2.66 16.91
C ILE A 137 -30.75 1.53 17.35
N CYS A 138 -30.45 0.92 18.50
CA CYS A 138 -31.31 -0.11 19.06
C CYS A 138 -32.68 0.48 19.46
N PRO A 139 -33.81 -0.04 18.95
CA PRO A 139 -35.14 0.49 19.30
C PRO A 139 -35.54 0.22 20.75
N GLN A 140 -34.86 -0.72 21.44
CA GLN A 140 -35.23 -1.12 22.80
C GLN A 140 -34.43 -0.36 23.87
N CYS A 141 -33.12 -0.18 23.69
CA CYS A 141 -32.26 0.47 24.69
C CYS A 141 -31.64 1.81 24.25
N GLY A 142 -31.85 2.22 22.99
CA GLY A 142 -31.34 3.49 22.46
C GLY A 142 -29.83 3.55 22.23
N LYS A 143 -29.11 2.44 22.41
CA LYS A 143 -27.66 2.40 22.18
C LYS A 143 -27.32 2.24 20.70
N GLU A 144 -26.20 2.83 20.32
CA GLU A 144 -25.61 2.74 18.99
C GLU A 144 -25.12 1.31 18.70
N LEU A 145 -25.42 0.84 17.49
CA LEU A 145 -25.12 -0.49 16.99
C LEU A 145 -24.53 -0.39 15.58
N GLU A 146 -23.66 -1.34 15.27
CA GLU A 146 -23.18 -1.53 13.90
C GLU A 146 -24.35 -2.01 13.02
N PRO A 147 -24.50 -1.52 11.76
CA PRO A 147 -25.66 -1.81 10.91
C PRO A 147 -25.80 -3.27 10.48
N THR A 148 -24.81 -4.10 10.80
CA THR A 148 -24.72 -5.52 10.43
C THR A 148 -25.12 -6.48 11.55
N VAL A 149 -25.44 -5.99 12.75
CA VAL A 149 -25.79 -6.87 13.90
C VAL A 149 -27.26 -7.26 13.91
N ASN A 150 -27.53 -8.54 14.16
CA ASN A 150 -28.91 -9.05 14.29
C ASN A 150 -29.48 -8.89 15.71
N PHE A 151 -28.61 -8.73 16.71
CA PHE A 151 -28.97 -8.61 18.12
C PHE A 151 -28.19 -7.47 18.78
N CYS A 152 -28.84 -6.76 19.69
CA CYS A 152 -28.21 -5.73 20.49
C CYS A 152 -27.27 -6.38 21.52
N ARG A 153 -25.98 -6.05 21.45
CA ARG A 153 -24.96 -6.53 22.42
C ARG A 153 -25.18 -6.02 23.85
N PHE A 154 -26.00 -4.97 24.02
CA PHE A 154 -26.20 -4.33 25.32
C PHE A 154 -27.47 -4.79 26.03
N CYS A 155 -28.58 -4.99 25.32
CA CYS A 155 -29.85 -5.43 25.91
C CYS A 155 -30.32 -6.82 25.46
N GLY A 156 -29.61 -7.46 24.52
CA GLY A 156 -29.95 -8.79 24.00
C GLY A 156 -31.16 -8.83 23.07
N SER A 157 -31.81 -7.70 22.80
CA SER A 157 -32.98 -7.64 21.91
C SER A 157 -32.60 -7.88 20.45
N LYS A 158 -33.45 -8.58 19.71
CA LYS A 158 -33.32 -8.77 18.27
C LYS A 158 -33.61 -7.45 17.54
N VAL A 159 -32.72 -7.05 16.63
CA VAL A 159 -32.76 -5.75 15.93
C VAL A 159 -33.17 -5.90 14.46
N LYS A 160 -32.86 -7.06 13.86
CA LYS A 160 -33.17 -7.39 12.47
C LYS A 160 -33.93 -8.71 12.38
#